data_AF-A0A3C1N6W0-F1
#
_entry.id   AF-A0A3C1N6W0-F1
#
_cell.length_a   1.000
_cell.length_b   1.000
_cell.length_c   1.000
_cell.angle_alpha   90.00
_cell.angle_beta   90.00
_cell.angle_gamma   90.00
#
_symmetry.space_group_name_H-M   'P 1'
#
loop_
_entity.id
_entity.type
_entity.pdbx_description
1 polymer ?
#
loop_
_entity_poly.entity_id
_entity_poly.type
_entity_poly.pdbx_seq_one_letter_code
_entity_poly.pdbx_strand_id
1 'polypeptide(L)'
;GFSKSDIALYSKGIGWVTTVVFTLLGGLFAIRIGLVRAMFLSGILMAVTNLMFSWLAWAGPVESLFAAAVLLDDLAAAFATVTFVAFISMLVDRTYTATQYALLASIGTAGRTLFASSSGALVDWLDGDWGIFFVITALMVVPSLICLWVLRHRLTAMLVGAQVRLFSKGAEQDS
;
A
#
# COMPACT_ATOMS: atom_id res chain seq x y z
N GLY A 1 -5.38 31.25 12.16
CA GLY A 1 -4.96 30.72 10.85
C GLY A 1 -3.46 30.66 10.84
N PHE A 2 -2.89 29.47 10.63
CA PHE A 2 -1.44 29.28 10.60
C PHE A 2 -0.81 29.89 9.33
N SER A 3 0.39 30.44 9.46
CA SER A 3 1.12 31.10 8.38
C SER A 3 1.57 30.09 7.32
N LYS A 4 1.50 30.47 6.04
CA LYS A 4 1.97 29.66 4.89
C LYS A 4 3.46 29.27 5.00
N SER A 5 4.24 30.03 5.78
CA SER A 5 5.66 29.80 6.03
C SER A 5 5.91 28.68 7.04
N ASP A 6 5.06 28.54 8.06
CA ASP A 6 5.15 27.46 9.05
C ASP A 6 4.72 26.13 8.42
N ILE A 7 3.64 26.15 7.64
CA ILE A 7 3.15 24.98 6.89
C ILE A 7 4.23 24.46 5.92
N ALA A 8 5.04 25.33 5.31
CA ALA A 8 6.13 24.93 4.41
C ALA A 8 7.33 24.29 5.12
N LEU A 9 7.68 24.73 6.35
CA LEU A 9 8.76 24.15 7.15
C LEU A 9 8.33 22.79 7.76
N TYR A 10 7.07 22.70 8.22
CA TYR A 10 6.45 21.45 8.67
C TYR A 10 6.27 20.44 7.51
N SER A 11 5.80 20.87 6.34
CA SER A 11 5.62 19.98 5.16
C SER A 11 6.93 19.46 4.58
N LYS A 12 8.05 20.19 4.68
CA LYS A 12 9.33 19.75 4.09
C LYS A 12 10.21 18.95 5.03
N GLY A 13 10.13 19.18 6.35
CA GLY A 13 10.94 18.48 7.35
C GLY A 13 10.24 17.31 8.03
N ILE A 14 8.95 17.46 8.37
CA ILE A 14 8.21 16.45 9.15
C ILE A 14 7.52 15.45 8.23
N GLY A 15 7.08 15.86 7.04
CA GLY A 15 6.39 14.97 6.09
C GLY A 15 7.18 13.69 5.79
N TRP A 16 8.45 13.80 5.39
CA TRP A 16 9.27 12.62 5.08
C TRP A 16 9.62 11.80 6.33
N VAL A 17 9.85 12.44 7.48
CA VAL A 17 10.10 11.74 8.75
C VAL A 17 8.88 10.93 9.15
N THR A 18 7.69 11.53 9.06
CA THR A 18 6.41 10.87 9.31
C THR A 18 6.21 9.69 8.38
N THR A 19 6.48 9.84 7.07
CA THR A 19 6.43 8.72 6.11
C THR A 19 7.41 7.61 6.49
N VAL A 20 8.66 7.93 6.84
CA VAL A 20 9.68 6.94 7.24
C VAL A 20 9.26 6.20 8.52
N VAL A 21 8.80 6.92 9.54
CA VAL A 21 8.34 6.34 10.81
C VAL A 21 7.15 5.42 10.55
N PHE A 22 6.16 5.86 9.78
CA PHE A 22 5.00 5.04 9.42
C PHE A 22 5.36 3.84 8.56
N THR A 23 6.31 3.97 7.65
CA THR A 23 6.84 2.86 6.85
C THR A 23 7.50 1.82 7.75
N LEU A 24 8.33 2.24 8.71
CA LEU A 24 9.01 1.33 9.64
C LEU A 24 8.03 0.66 10.60
N LEU A 25 7.10 1.41 11.19
CA LEU A 25 6.07 0.86 12.07
C LEU A 25 5.15 -0.10 11.33
N GLY A 26 4.72 0.28 10.13
CA GLY A 26 3.93 -0.55 9.25
C GLY A 26 4.66 -1.84 8.87
N GLY A 27 5.94 -1.73 8.50
CA GLY A 27 6.76 -2.90 8.19
C GLY A 27 6.94 -3.84 9.38
N LEU A 28 7.21 -3.30 10.58
CA LEU A 28 7.32 -4.08 11.80
C LEU A 28 6.01 -4.81 12.13
N PHE A 29 4.88 -4.13 11.94
CA PHE A 29 3.56 -4.73 12.13
C PHE A 29 3.30 -5.85 11.10
N ALA A 30 3.64 -5.63 9.83
CA ALA A 30 3.50 -6.62 8.76
C ALA A 30 4.30 -7.91 9.03
N ILE A 31 5.52 -7.78 9.56
CA ILE A 31 6.37 -8.91 9.95
C ILE A 31 5.69 -9.74 11.04
N ARG A 32 5.04 -9.09 12.02
CA ARG A 32 4.40 -9.77 13.16
C ARG A 32 3.15 -10.56 12.78
N ILE A 33 2.30 -10.00 11.92
CA ILE A 33 1.00 -10.62 11.55
C ILE A 33 1.14 -11.63 10.40
N GLY A 34 2.26 -11.58 9.69
CA GLY A 34 2.56 -12.37 8.50
C GLY A 34 2.13 -11.68 7.21
N LEU A 35 2.88 -11.90 6.13
CA LEU A 35 2.74 -11.14 4.89
C LEU A 35 1.33 -11.18 4.30
N VAL A 36 0.74 -12.38 4.18
CA VAL A 36 -0.58 -12.53 3.55
C VAL A 36 -1.63 -11.72 4.31
N ARG A 37 -1.61 -11.74 5.65
CA ARG A 37 -2.53 -10.95 6.49
C ARG A 37 -2.25 -9.44 6.36
N ALA A 38 -0.99 -9.05 6.27
CA ALA A 38 -0.59 -7.67 6.04
C ALA A 38 -1.13 -7.15 4.70
N MET A 39 -1.11 -7.95 3.64
CA MET A 39 -1.65 -7.57 2.33
C MET A 39 -3.18 -7.38 2.35
N PHE A 40 -3.89 -8.21 3.11
CA PHE A 40 -5.33 -8.00 3.32
C PHE A 40 -5.59 -6.69 4.06
N LEU A 41 -4.87 -6.46 5.16
CA LEU A 41 -5.03 -5.27 5.97
C LEU A 41 -4.71 -4.01 5.17
N SER A 42 -3.67 -4.02 4.32
CA SER A 42 -3.31 -2.86 3.51
C SER A 42 -4.40 -2.53 2.50
N GLY A 43 -4.96 -3.55 1.82
CA GLY A 43 -6.06 -3.32 0.89
C GLY A 43 -7.30 -2.76 1.59
N ILE A 44 -7.69 -3.36 2.72
CA ILE A 44 -8.84 -2.88 3.50
C ILE A 44 -8.62 -1.43 3.97
N LEU A 45 -7.43 -1.11 4.48
CA LEU A 45 -7.11 0.23 4.96
C LEU A 45 -7.18 1.26 3.83
N MET A 46 -6.64 0.94 2.64
CA MET A 46 -6.74 1.81 1.45
C MET A 46 -8.19 1.98 0.97
N ALA A 47 -9.03 0.95 1.06
CA ALA A 47 -10.45 1.08 0.73
C ALA A 47 -11.15 2.02 1.72
N VAL A 48 -10.85 1.89 3.01
CA VAL A 48 -11.42 2.76 4.06
C VAL A 48 -10.99 4.22 3.86
N THR A 49 -9.72 4.50 3.55
CA THR A 49 -9.25 5.87 3.32
C THR A 49 -9.89 6.48 2.07
N ASN A 50 -10.06 5.71 1.00
CA ASN A 50 -10.84 6.14 -0.17
C ASN A 50 -12.30 6.47 0.20
N LEU A 51 -12.96 5.64 1.00
CA LEU A 51 -14.33 5.96 1.46
C LEU A 51 -14.38 7.20 2.35
N MET A 52 -13.34 7.49 3.14
CA MET A 52 -13.24 8.75 3.88
C MET A 52 -13.15 9.96 2.95
N PHE A 53 -12.39 9.86 1.84
CA PHE A 53 -12.35 10.93 0.83
C PHE A 53 -13.68 11.09 0.10
N SER A 54 -14.39 9.98 -0.16
CA SER A 54 -15.74 10.04 -0.71
C SER A 54 -16.71 10.80 0.21
N TRP A 55 -16.70 10.47 1.51
CA TRP A 55 -17.47 11.20 2.51
C TRP A 55 -17.10 12.68 2.49
N LEU A 56 -15.80 13.01 2.50
CA LEU A 56 -15.34 14.39 2.56
C LEU A 56 -15.75 15.20 1.32
N ALA A 57 -15.77 14.57 0.14
CA ALA A 57 -16.23 15.21 -1.09
C ALA A 57 -17.69 15.66 -1.00
N TRP A 58 -18.55 14.90 -0.30
CA TRP A 58 -19.97 15.25 -0.13
C TRP A 58 -20.27 16.10 1.11
N ALA A 59 -19.50 15.92 2.20
CA ALA A 59 -19.73 16.63 3.47
C ALA A 59 -19.21 18.08 3.48
N GLY A 60 -18.37 18.45 2.51
CA GLY A 60 -17.81 19.79 2.39
C GLY A 60 -16.50 19.99 3.18
N PRO A 61 -15.88 21.19 3.08
CA PRO A 61 -14.51 21.42 3.53
C PRO A 61 -14.42 21.55 5.06
N VAL A 62 -14.07 20.45 5.73
CA VAL A 62 -13.71 20.43 7.15
C VAL A 62 -12.21 20.17 7.27
N GLU A 63 -11.44 21.22 7.61
CA GLU A 63 -9.97 21.20 7.61
C GLU A 63 -9.38 20.10 8.51
N SER A 64 -9.95 19.87 9.69
CA SER A 64 -9.50 18.83 10.62
C SER A 64 -9.74 17.42 10.09
N LEU A 65 -10.87 17.20 9.40
CA LEU A 65 -11.22 15.90 8.82
C LEU A 65 -10.36 15.62 7.59
N PHE A 66 -10.10 16.64 6.76
CA PHE A 66 -9.17 16.55 5.64
C PHE A 66 -7.75 16.18 6.10
N ALA A 67 -7.22 16.88 7.11
CA ALA A 67 -5.89 16.59 7.64
C ALA A 67 -5.79 15.15 8.18
N ALA A 68 -6.81 14.69 8.91
CA ALA A 68 -6.85 13.32 9.43
C ALA A 68 -6.94 12.27 8.30
N ALA A 69 -7.78 12.51 7.28
CA ALA A 69 -7.93 11.61 6.14
C ALA A 69 -6.63 11.46 5.36
N VAL A 70 -5.93 12.57 5.08
CA VAL A 70 -4.63 12.56 4.39
C VAL A 70 -3.58 11.81 5.20
N LEU A 71 -3.48 12.05 6.52
CA LEU A 71 -2.52 11.35 7.37
C LEU A 71 -2.77 9.84 7.42
N LEU A 72 -4.04 9.43 7.48
CA LEU A 72 -4.41 8.02 7.45
C LEU A 72 -4.13 7.38 6.09
N ASP A 73 -4.37 8.11 5.00
CA ASP A 73 -4.07 7.65 3.64
C ASP A 73 -2.56 7.48 3.41
N ASP A 74 -1.75 8.44 3.85
CA ASP A 74 -0.29 8.34 3.79
C ASP A 74 0.24 7.11 4.55
N LEU A 75 -0.32 6.84 5.73
CA LEU A 75 -0.01 5.64 6.51
C LEU A 75 -0.43 4.36 5.77
N ALA A 76 -1.64 4.35 5.18
CA ALA A 76 -2.14 3.22 4.41
C ALA A 76 -1.27 2.94 3.18
N ALA A 77 -0.89 3.99 2.44
CA ALA A 77 -0.05 3.92 1.26
C ALA A 77 1.37 3.44 1.60
N ALA A 78 1.95 3.93 2.71
CA ALA A 78 3.24 3.45 3.20
C ALA A 78 3.19 1.96 3.55
N PHE A 79 2.17 1.54 4.30
CA PHE A 79 1.97 0.14 4.68
C PHE A 79 1.75 -0.77 3.46
N ALA A 80 0.94 -0.34 2.50
CA ALA A 80 0.71 -1.05 1.25
C ALA A 80 2.00 -1.19 0.42
N THR A 81 2.82 -0.14 0.36
CA THR A 81 4.10 -0.14 -0.36
C THR A 81 5.07 -1.16 0.24
N VAL A 82 5.26 -1.14 1.57
CA VAL A 82 6.14 -2.10 2.26
C VAL A 82 5.68 -3.54 2.01
N THR A 83 4.38 -3.77 2.16
CA THR A 83 3.81 -5.12 1.99
C THR A 83 3.91 -5.58 0.54
N PHE A 84 3.72 -4.69 -0.43
CA PHE A 84 3.86 -4.98 -1.86
C PHE A 84 5.31 -5.31 -2.24
N VAL A 85 6.29 -4.57 -1.70
CA VAL A 85 7.72 -4.87 -1.90
C VAL A 85 8.08 -6.24 -1.31
N ALA A 86 7.59 -6.56 -0.11
CA ALA A 86 7.80 -7.87 0.50
C ALA A 86 7.11 -9.00 -0.30
N PHE A 87 5.95 -8.73 -0.88
CA PHE A 87 5.25 -9.65 -1.78
C PHE A 87 6.04 -9.95 -3.05
N ILE A 88 6.53 -8.92 -3.76
CA ILE A 88 7.38 -9.12 -4.94
C ILE A 88 8.62 -9.92 -4.56
N SER A 89 9.26 -9.57 -3.44
CA SER A 89 10.47 -10.25 -2.97
C SER A 89 10.26 -11.75 -2.74
N MET A 90 9.04 -12.17 -2.39
CA MET A 90 8.69 -13.59 -2.28
C MET A 90 8.42 -14.29 -3.62
N LEU A 91 7.93 -13.56 -4.64
CA LEU A 91 7.64 -14.13 -5.96
C LEU A 91 8.91 -14.36 -6.78
N VAL A 92 9.99 -13.72 -6.41
CA VAL A 92 11.26 -13.72 -7.14
C VAL A 92 12.12 -14.91 -6.72
N ASP A 93 12.70 -15.60 -7.69
CA ASP A 93 13.54 -16.78 -7.47
C ASP A 93 15.00 -16.38 -7.20
N ARG A 94 15.71 -17.14 -6.33
CA ARG A 94 17.06 -16.76 -5.87
C ARG A 94 18.15 -16.74 -6.97
N THR A 95 17.89 -17.37 -8.11
CA THR A 95 18.89 -17.53 -9.19
C THR A 95 18.95 -16.34 -10.15
N TYR A 96 17.83 -15.60 -10.34
CA TYR A 96 17.75 -14.43 -11.25
C TYR A 96 17.01 -13.25 -10.60
N THR A 97 17.40 -12.94 -9.36
CA THR A 97 16.62 -12.09 -8.44
C THR A 97 16.42 -10.66 -8.94
N ALA A 98 17.47 -10.01 -9.44
CA ALA A 98 17.42 -8.58 -9.74
C ALA A 98 16.46 -8.26 -10.91
N THR A 99 16.55 -9.00 -12.00
CA THR A 99 15.73 -8.75 -13.20
C THR A 99 14.26 -9.08 -12.97
N GLN A 100 13.96 -10.22 -12.33
CA GLN A 100 12.58 -10.59 -12.01
C GLN A 100 11.93 -9.60 -11.05
N TYR A 101 12.66 -9.17 -10.01
CA TYR A 101 12.19 -8.14 -9.09
C TYR A 101 11.90 -6.84 -9.83
N ALA A 102 12.86 -6.37 -10.66
CA ALA A 102 12.70 -5.14 -11.42
C ALA A 102 11.47 -5.21 -12.34
N LEU A 103 11.28 -6.30 -13.07
CA LEU A 103 10.12 -6.48 -13.95
C LEU A 103 8.79 -6.43 -13.19
N LEU A 104 8.67 -7.18 -12.07
CA LEU A 104 7.45 -7.19 -11.26
C LEU A 104 7.18 -5.83 -10.61
N ALA A 105 8.22 -5.16 -10.10
CA ALA A 105 8.13 -3.82 -9.52
C ALA A 105 7.73 -2.76 -10.56
N SER A 106 8.27 -2.87 -11.78
CA SER A 106 7.93 -2.01 -12.91
C SER A 106 6.48 -2.20 -13.33
N ILE A 107 5.97 -3.43 -13.40
CA ILE A 107 4.55 -3.68 -13.74
C ILE A 107 3.63 -3.08 -12.66
N GLY A 108 3.92 -3.32 -11.38
CA GLY A 108 3.15 -2.75 -10.29
C GLY A 108 3.14 -1.22 -10.30
N THR A 109 4.29 -0.61 -10.64
CA THR A 109 4.40 0.84 -10.77
C THR A 109 3.70 1.38 -11.99
N ALA A 110 3.81 0.72 -13.14
CA ALA A 110 3.11 1.09 -14.36
C ALA A 110 1.59 1.08 -14.16
N GLY A 111 1.05 0.01 -13.55
CA GLY A 111 -0.38 -0.08 -13.24
C GLY A 111 -0.84 1.09 -12.39
N ARG A 112 -0.15 1.36 -11.28
CA ARG A 112 -0.46 2.49 -10.39
C ARG A 112 -0.44 3.83 -11.13
N THR A 113 0.61 4.09 -11.91
CA THR A 113 0.77 5.35 -12.64
C THR A 113 -0.30 5.54 -13.71
N LEU A 114 -0.67 4.49 -14.44
CA LEU A 114 -1.72 4.53 -15.45
C LEU A 114 -3.08 4.90 -14.83
N PHE A 115 -3.46 4.25 -13.73
CA PHE A 115 -4.71 4.58 -13.05
C PHE A 115 -4.67 5.99 -12.46
N ALA A 116 -3.55 6.38 -11.84
CA ALA A 116 -3.38 7.72 -11.27
C ALA A 116 -3.38 8.83 -12.33
N SER A 117 -2.85 8.60 -13.54
CA SER A 117 -2.90 9.60 -14.61
C SER A 117 -4.27 9.69 -15.29
N SER A 118 -5.01 8.58 -15.34
CA SER A 118 -6.37 8.53 -15.92
C SER A 118 -7.48 9.01 -14.98
N SER A 119 -7.20 9.19 -13.69
CA SER A 119 -8.22 9.50 -12.67
C SER A 119 -8.95 10.82 -12.94
N GLY A 120 -8.24 11.86 -13.36
CA GLY A 120 -8.85 13.16 -13.69
C GLY A 120 -9.87 13.05 -14.82
N ALA A 121 -9.51 12.38 -15.91
CA ALA A 121 -10.42 12.14 -17.03
C ALA A 121 -11.64 11.29 -16.65
N LEU A 122 -11.47 10.34 -15.71
CA LEU A 122 -12.59 9.57 -15.17
C LEU A 122 -13.53 10.42 -14.32
N VAL A 123 -12.99 11.33 -13.50
CA VAL A 123 -13.80 12.27 -12.71
C VAL A 123 -14.56 13.25 -13.62
N ASP A 124 -13.90 13.74 -14.67
CA ASP A 124 -14.55 14.61 -15.67
C ASP A 124 -15.72 13.89 -16.37
N TRP A 125 -15.59 12.57 -16.60
CA TRP A 125 -16.69 11.74 -17.13
C TRP A 125 -17.82 11.49 -16.13
N LEU A 126 -17.53 11.58 -14.82
CA LEU A 126 -18.49 11.46 -13.71
C LEU A 126 -19.11 12.81 -13.33
N ASP A 127 -19.19 13.76 -14.26
CA ASP A 127 -19.70 15.12 -14.04
C ASP A 127 -18.98 15.89 -12.89
N GLY A 128 -17.73 15.53 -12.60
CA GLY A 128 -16.93 16.16 -11.54
C GLY A 128 -17.19 15.61 -10.13
N ASP A 129 -17.95 14.51 -9.99
CA ASP A 129 -18.22 13.89 -8.68
C ASP A 129 -17.02 13.06 -8.18
N TRP A 130 -16.13 13.74 -7.47
CA TRP A 130 -15.01 13.11 -6.76
C TRP A 130 -15.47 12.06 -5.74
N GLY A 131 -16.65 12.22 -5.14
CA GLY A 131 -17.18 11.28 -4.17
C GLY A 131 -17.45 9.91 -4.79
N ILE A 132 -18.10 9.87 -5.95
CA ILE A 132 -18.34 8.62 -6.70
C ILE A 132 -17.03 8.00 -7.18
N PHE A 133 -16.08 8.81 -7.65
CA PHE A 133 -14.75 8.31 -8.05
C PHE A 133 -14.07 7.53 -6.90
N PHE A 134 -14.05 8.08 -5.69
CA PHE A 134 -13.46 7.41 -4.53
C PHE A 134 -14.23 6.15 -4.09
N VAL A 135 -15.55 6.08 -4.31
CA VAL A 135 -16.31 4.85 -4.11
C VAL A 135 -15.88 3.78 -5.11
N ILE A 136 -15.73 4.14 -6.39
CA ILE A 136 -15.28 3.21 -7.43
C ILE A 136 -13.89 2.68 -7.10
N THR A 137 -12.95 3.53 -6.70
CA THR A 137 -11.59 3.09 -6.32
C THR A 137 -11.61 2.17 -5.09
N ALA A 138 -12.46 2.44 -4.10
CA ALA A 138 -12.66 1.54 -2.96
C ALA A 138 -13.24 0.19 -3.39
N LEU A 139 -14.20 0.17 -4.33
CA LEU A 139 -14.77 -1.07 -4.87
C LEU A 139 -13.75 -1.88 -5.69
N MET A 140 -12.84 -1.22 -6.40
CA MET A 140 -11.76 -1.89 -7.14
C MET A 140 -10.77 -2.65 -6.22
N VAL A 141 -10.74 -2.35 -4.92
CA VAL A 141 -9.96 -3.14 -3.96
C VAL A 141 -10.57 -4.54 -3.78
N VAL A 142 -11.89 -4.69 -3.82
CA VAL A 142 -12.58 -5.97 -3.61
C VAL A 142 -12.06 -7.10 -4.53
N PRO A 143 -12.01 -6.96 -5.86
CA PRO A 143 -11.50 -8.02 -6.73
C PRO A 143 -10.03 -8.37 -6.44
N SER A 144 -9.20 -7.39 -6.04
CA SER A 144 -7.81 -7.64 -5.65
C SER A 144 -7.71 -8.47 -4.37
N LEU A 145 -8.57 -8.20 -3.37
CA LEU A 145 -8.63 -8.97 -2.14
C LEU A 145 -9.17 -10.38 -2.37
N ILE A 146 -10.15 -10.55 -3.26
CA ILE A 146 -10.65 -11.87 -3.67
C ILE A 146 -9.53 -12.68 -4.33
N CYS A 147 -8.76 -12.07 -5.25
CA CYS A 147 -7.62 -12.72 -5.87
C CYS A 147 -6.59 -13.15 -4.82
N LEU A 148 -6.24 -12.25 -3.89
CA LEU A 148 -5.34 -12.55 -2.77
C LEU A 148 -5.87 -13.70 -1.91
N TRP A 149 -7.19 -13.77 -1.70
CA TRP A 149 -7.85 -14.81 -0.92
C TRP A 149 -7.72 -16.18 -1.58
N VAL A 150 -7.91 -16.26 -2.90
CA VAL A 150 -7.72 -17.50 -3.66
C VAL A 150 -6.24 -17.93 -3.63
N LEU A 151 -5.31 -16.99 -3.77
CA LEU A 151 -3.87 -17.29 -3.77
C LEU A 151 -3.28 -17.54 -2.38
N ARG A 152 -4.00 -17.22 -1.29
CA ARG A 152 -3.48 -17.26 0.09
C ARG A 152 -2.81 -18.58 0.47
N HIS A 153 -3.37 -19.70 0.03
CA HIS A 153 -2.84 -21.03 0.32
C HIS A 153 -1.50 -21.29 -0.39
N ARG A 154 -1.38 -20.86 -1.64
CA ARG A 154 -0.13 -20.95 -2.41
C ARG A 154 0.96 -20.04 -1.81
N LEU A 155 0.60 -18.80 -1.46
CA LEU A 155 1.52 -17.84 -0.84
C LEU A 155 2.04 -18.33 0.51
N THR A 156 1.16 -18.90 1.33
CA THR A 156 1.54 -19.47 2.63
C THR A 156 2.47 -20.66 2.46
N ALA A 157 2.22 -21.55 1.49
CA ALA A 157 3.10 -22.68 1.19
C ALA A 157 4.51 -22.23 0.76
N MET A 158 4.61 -21.19 -0.07
CA MET A 158 5.90 -20.61 -0.48
C MET A 158 6.69 -20.02 0.70
N LEU A 159 6.02 -19.34 1.63
CA LEU A 159 6.62 -18.83 2.86
C LEU A 159 7.24 -19.94 3.70
N VAL A 160 6.48 -21.01 3.94
CA VAL A 160 6.95 -22.17 4.73
C VAL A 160 8.15 -22.83 4.04
N GLY A 161 8.10 -23.05 2.72
CA GLY A 161 9.20 -23.64 1.97
C GLY A 161 10.47 -22.76 1.92
N ALA A 162 10.32 -21.44 1.92
CA ALA A 162 11.45 -20.52 2.05
C ALA A 162 12.10 -20.60 3.43
N GLN A 163 11.29 -20.69 4.49
CA GLN A 163 11.76 -20.79 5.86
C GLN A 163 12.52 -22.11 6.11
N VAL A 164 12.02 -23.25 5.62
CA VAL A 164 12.70 -24.56 5.73
C VAL A 164 14.10 -24.54 5.10
N ARG A 165 14.24 -23.93 3.91
CA ARG A 165 15.54 -23.81 3.23
C ARG A 165 16.56 -22.95 3.97
N LEU A 166 16.11 -21.91 4.68
CA LEU A 166 16.97 -21.07 5.51
C LEU A 166 17.52 -21.84 6.71
N PHE A 167 16.66 -22.59 7.42
CA PHE A 167 17.08 -23.39 8.57
C PHE A 167 17.97 -24.58 8.18
N SER A 168 17.72 -25.21 7.03
CA SER A 168 18.59 -26.26 6.50
C SER A 168 20.02 -25.77 6.24
N LYS A 169 20.17 -24.57 5.65
CA LYS A 169 21.49 -23.98 5.39
C LYS A 169 22.24 -23.57 6.67
N GLY A 170 21.51 -23.11 7.69
CA GLY A 170 22.11 -22.81 8.99
C GLY A 170 22.64 -24.07 9.68
N ALA A 171 21.88 -25.18 9.61
CA ALA A 171 22.29 -26.45 10.20
C ALA A 171 23.51 -27.11 9.51
N GLU A 172 23.65 -26.97 8.19
CA GLU A 172 24.83 -27.45 7.45
C GLU A 172 26.10 -26.61 7.67
N GLN A 173 25.97 -25.35 8.11
CA GLN A 173 27.12 -24.48 8.41
C GLN A 173 27.66 -24.67 9.84
N ASP A 174 26.87 -25.28 10.72
CA ASP A 174 27.23 -25.55 12.13
C ASP A 174 27.71 -27.00 12.37
N SER A 175 27.82 -27.83 11.32
CA SER A 175 28.26 -29.25 11.36
C SER A 175 29.57 -29.46 10.61
#